data_AF-A0A832LTN7-F1
#
_entry.id   AF-A0A832LTN7-F1
#
_cell.length_a   1.000
_cell.length_b   1.000
_cell.length_c   1.000
_cell.angle_alpha   90.00
_cell.angle_beta   90.00
_cell.angle_gamma   90.00
#
_symmetry.space_group_name_H-M   'P 1'
#
loop_
_entity.id
_entity.type
_entity.pdbx_description
1 polymer ?
#
loop_
_entity_poly.entity_id
_entity_poly.type
_entity_poly.pdbx_seq_one_letter_code
_entity_poly.pdbx_strand_id
1 'polypeptide(L)' 'MPQAKNGGSSPAATPSPAPEKLKLALQAIEQIERQHGKGAILRFTDVTPMQVEAISTGCLSLDAAIGVGGFPRGR' A
#
# COMPACT_ATOMS: atom_id res chain seq x y z
N MET A 1 -52.46 -22.56 10.74
CA MET A 1 -51.97 -21.44 11.58
C MET A 1 -51.27 -22.04 12.80
N PRO A 2 -50.30 -21.39 13.44
CA PRO A 2 -49.09 -20.71 12.94
C PRO A 2 -47.83 -21.23 13.66
N GLN A 3 -46.70 -21.43 12.97
CA GLN A 3 -45.39 -21.56 13.63
C GLN A 3 -44.65 -20.22 13.54
N ALA A 4 -44.13 -19.78 14.67
CA ALA A 4 -43.53 -18.49 14.92
C ALA A 4 -41.99 -18.56 14.98
N LYS A 5 -41.37 -17.47 14.52
CA LYS A 5 -40.12 -16.81 14.97
C LYS A 5 -38.83 -17.63 15.24
N ASN A 6 -37.84 -17.26 14.42
CA ASN A 6 -36.51 -16.71 14.75
C ASN A 6 -35.42 -17.57 15.41
N GLY A 7 -34.24 -17.53 14.77
CA GLY A 7 -32.96 -17.35 15.45
C GLY A 7 -31.83 -18.26 14.96
N GLY A 8 -30.72 -17.66 14.49
CA GLY A 8 -29.45 -18.37 14.21
C GLY A 8 -28.89 -18.02 12.82
N SER A 9 -28.31 -16.84 12.66
CA SER A 9 -26.85 -16.59 12.79
C SER A 9 -26.04 -17.11 11.59
N SER A 10 -25.59 -16.16 10.78
CA SER A 10 -24.56 -16.26 9.73
C SER A 10 -24.85 -17.20 8.55
N PRO A 11 -24.64 -16.68 7.34
CA PRO A 11 -23.56 -17.25 6.55
C PRO A 11 -22.58 -16.12 6.24
N ALA A 12 -21.35 -16.26 6.71
CA ALA A 12 -20.28 -16.71 5.83
C ALA A 12 -20.01 -15.64 4.76
N ALA A 13 -19.08 -14.75 5.12
CA ALA A 13 -18.34 -13.96 4.15
C ALA A 13 -17.80 -14.90 3.08
N THR A 14 -18.47 -14.94 1.94
CA THR A 14 -17.95 -15.45 0.67
C THR A 14 -17.23 -14.28 -0.01
N PRO A 15 -15.89 -14.25 -0.03
CA PRO A 15 -15.16 -13.13 -0.61
C PRO A 15 -14.97 -13.37 -2.12
N SER A 16 -16.00 -13.10 -2.91
CA SER A 16 -15.82 -12.81 -4.34
C SER A 16 -16.95 -11.89 -4.79
N PRO A 17 -16.64 -10.62 -5.11
CA PRO A 17 -16.34 -10.34 -6.51
C PRO A 17 -15.16 -9.37 -6.69
N ALA A 18 -14.32 -9.69 -7.68
CA ALA A 18 -13.08 -9.02 -8.02
C ALA A 18 -13.13 -7.56 -8.57
N PRO A 19 -14.27 -6.94 -8.96
CA PRO A 19 -14.28 -5.54 -9.43
C PRO A 19 -14.79 -4.50 -8.41
N GLU A 20 -15.67 -4.87 -7.48
CA GLU A 20 -16.25 -3.95 -6.48
C GLU A 20 -15.19 -3.43 -5.51
N LYS A 21 -14.32 -4.34 -5.04
CA LYS A 21 -13.23 -4.02 -4.10
C LYS A 21 -12.22 -3.04 -4.69
N LEU A 22 -11.96 -3.13 -5.99
CA LEU A 22 -11.07 -2.20 -6.69
C LEU A 22 -11.68 -0.81 -6.80
N LYS A 23 -12.99 -0.71 -7.08
CA LYS A 23 -13.70 0.58 -7.07
C LYS A 23 -13.67 1.24 -5.69
N LEU A 24 -13.97 0.47 -4.64
CA LEU A 24 -13.91 0.97 -3.26
C LEU A 24 -12.48 1.40 -2.88
N ALA A 25 -11.45 0.64 -3.29
CA ALA A 25 -10.06 1.01 -3.06
C ALA A 25 -9.67 2.31 -3.79
N LEU A 26 -10.09 2.50 -5.04
CA LEU A 26 -9.84 3.73 -5.80
C LEU A 26 -10.53 4.94 -5.17
N GLN A 27 -11.77 4.79 -4.69
CA GLN A 27 -12.48 5.84 -3.96
C GLN A 27 -11.79 6.20 -2.65
N ALA A 28 -11.30 5.21 -1.90
CA ALA A 28 -10.54 5.45 -0.68
C ALA A 28 -9.22 6.17 -0.97
N ILE A 29 -8.52 5.82 -2.05
CA ILE A 29 -7.30 6.51 -2.52
C ILE A 29 -7.60 7.99 -2.81
N GLU A 30 -8.66 8.28 -3.58
CA GLU A 30 -9.07 9.65 -3.89
C GLU A 30 -9.43 10.46 -2.64
N GLN A 31 -10.10 9.82 -1.67
CA GLN A 31 -10.40 10.44 -0.39
C GLN A 31 -9.13 10.79 0.41
N ILE A 32 -8.14 9.90 0.41
CA ILE A 32 -6.85 10.12 1.09
C ILE A 32 -6.07 11.26 0.42
N GLU A 33 -6.02 11.31 -0.90
CA GLU A 33 -5.35 12.40 -1.64
C GLU A 33 -5.99 13.77 -1.36
N ARG A 34 -7.32 13.82 -1.23
CA ARG A 34 -8.03 15.06 -0.89
C ARG A 34 -7.77 15.52 0.54
N GLN A 35 -7.63 14.60 1.49
CA GLN A 35 -7.43 14.91 2.91
C GLN A 35 -5.96 15.22 3.24
N HIS A 36 -5.01 14.53 2.62
CA HIS A 36 -3.58 14.59 2.96
C HIS A 36 -2.70 15.27 1.90
N GLY A 37 -3.30 15.73 0.79
CA GLY A 37 -2.60 16.38 -0.30
C GLY A 37 -2.14 15.42 -1.39
N LYS A 38 -1.75 15.99 -2.55
CA LYS A 38 -1.30 15.23 -3.72
C LYS A 38 -0.05 14.42 -3.39
N GLY A 39 -0.06 13.13 -3.73
CA GLY A 39 1.06 12.22 -3.45
C GLY A 39 1.06 11.57 -2.06
N ALA A 40 0.00 11.78 -1.26
CA ALA A 40 -0.15 11.10 0.04
C ALA A 40 -0.29 9.58 -0.08
N ILE A 41 -0.78 9.09 -1.22
CA ILE A 41 -0.87 7.68 -1.55
C ILE A 41 -0.56 7.50 -3.04
N LEU A 42 0.35 6.60 -3.37
CA LEU A 42 0.75 6.30 -4.74
C LEU A 42 0.84 4.79 -4.89
N ARG A 43 0.50 4.28 -6.07
CA ARG A 43 0.76 2.87 -6.39
C ARG A 43 2.25 2.73 -6.66
N PHE A 44 2.89 1.78 -5.99
CA PHE A 44 4.33 1.52 -6.15
C PHE A 44 4.74 1.23 -7.61
N THR A 45 3.82 0.67 -8.41
CA THR A 45 4.02 0.44 -9.86
C THR A 45 4.03 1.71 -10.70
N ASP A 46 3.35 2.77 -10.29
CA ASP A 46 3.28 4.03 -11.06
C ASP A 46 4.44 4.97 -10.74
N VAL A 47 5.15 4.72 -9.64
CA VAL A 47 6.37 5.45 -9.31
C VAL A 47 7.52 4.79 -10.06
N THR A 48 8.27 5.58 -10.83
CA THR A 48 9.56 5.15 -11.37
C THR A 48 10.38 4.52 -10.24
N PRO A 49 11.20 3.47 -10.52
CA PRO A 49 12.01 2.85 -9.48
C PRO A 49 12.78 3.96 -8.77
N MET A 50 12.39 4.23 -7.52
CA MET A 50 12.97 5.30 -6.74
C MET A 50 14.38 4.83 -6.42
N GLN A 51 15.32 5.23 -7.26
CA GLN A 51 16.73 4.96 -7.04
C GLN A 51 17.04 5.54 -5.66
N VAL A 52 17.36 4.67 -4.70
CA VAL A 52 17.71 5.12 -3.36
C VAL A 52 19.01 5.89 -3.52
N GLU A 53 18.91 7.21 -3.45
CA GLU A 53 20.10 8.06 -3.49
C GLU A 53 20.92 7.76 -2.23
N ALA A 54 22.17 7.36 -2.41
CA ALA A 54 23.10 7.08 -1.32
C ALA A 54 24.20 8.14 -1.25
N ILE A 55 24.63 8.49 -0.05
CA ILE A 55 25.79 9.33 0.22
C ILE A 55 26.98 8.39 0.42
N SER A 56 27.99 8.50 -0.45
CA SER A 56 29.23 7.73 -0.30
C SER A 56 29.88 8.00 1.05
N THR A 57 30.38 6.93 1.68
CA THR A 57 31.13 7.01 2.94
C THR A 57 32.56 7.51 2.75
N GLY A 58 33.02 7.68 1.51
CA GLY A 58 34.41 8.00 1.16
C GLY A 58 35.34 6.79 1.15
N CYS A 59 34.86 5.61 1.56
CA CYS A 59 35.57 4.35 1.55
C CYS A 59 34.94 3.40 0.54
N LEU A 60 35.61 3.15 -0.60
CA LEU A 60 35.06 2.34 -1.69
C LEU A 60 34.70 0.90 -1.25
N SER A 61 35.51 0.29 -0.38
CA SER A 61 35.23 -1.03 0.17
C SER A 61 33.97 -1.07 1.03
N LEU A 62 33.69 0.01 1.74
CA LEU A 62 32.52 0.13 2.61
C LEU A 62 31.25 0.42 1.80
N ASP A 63 31.35 1.31 0.81
CA ASP A 63 30.25 1.60 -0.13
C ASP A 63 29.83 0.34 -0.92
N ALA A 64 30.81 -0.48 -1.32
CA ALA A 64 30.57 -1.76 -1.98
C ALA A 64 29.95 -2.80 -1.02
N ALA A 65 30.41 -2.87 0.23
CA ALA A 65 29.87 -3.80 1.23
C ALA A 65 28.43 -3.47 1.63
N ILE A 66 28.05 -2.18 1.66
CA ILE A 66 26.69 -1.72 1.93
C ILE A 66 25.75 -2.03 0.74
N GLY A 67 26.29 -2.24 -0.46
CA GLY A 67 25.56 -2.70 -1.64
C GLY A 67 24.74 -1.62 -2.36
N VAL A 68 24.29 -0.58 -1.64
CA VAL A 68 23.63 0.60 -2.24
C VAL A 68 24.60 1.76 -2.54
N GLY A 69 25.90 1.56 -2.33
CA GLY A 69 26.94 2.55 -2.65
C GLY A 69 27.16 3.62 -1.57
N GLY A 70 26.64 3.42 -0.35
CA GLY A 70 26.82 4.33 0.79
C GLY A 70 25.59 4.41 1.70
N PHE A 71 25.45 5.50 2.46
CA PHE A 71 24.30 5.71 3.35
C PHE A 71 23.07 6.21 2.59
N PRO A 72 21.90 5.56 2.72
CA PRO A 72 20.68 5.98 2.03
C PRO A 72 20.17 7.34 2.54
N ARG A 73 19.86 8.26 1.61
CA ARG A 73 19.32 9.58 1.93
C ARG A 73 17.88 9.46 2.44
N GLY A 74 17.56 10.25 3.46
CA GLY A 74 16.20 10.28 4.05
C GLY A 74 15.82 9.01 4.81
N ARG A 75 16.80 8.19 5.17
CA ARG A 75 16.70 7.15 6.20
C ARG A 75 17.33 7.64 7.49
#